data_AF-X1H4R4-F1
#
_entry.id   AF-X1H4R4-F1
#
_cell.length_a   1.000
_cell.length_b   1.000
_cell.length_c   1.000
_cell.angle_alpha   90.00
_cell.angle_beta   90.00
_cell.angle_gamma   90.00
#
_symmetry.space_group_name_H-M   'P 1'
#
loop_
_entity.id
_entity.type
_entity.pdbx_description
1 polymer ?
#
loop_
_entity_poly.entity_id
_entity_poly.type
_entity_poly.pdbx_seq_one_letter_code
_entity_poly.pdbx_strand_id
1 'polypeptide(L)'
;DDTYYRNGKPEKLKGYCTDVWFSEAIKFIKANKNRPFFCYLSTNAAHGPFLVPEKYSGFYKEKGVSSPLAEFYGMITNIDENIRSLRGKLDELGLSDNTILIFMTDNGSGPGRRPEYNAGMRGAKGSQYEGGHRVPCFIYWPDGSIAGGWDVNHITAHIDLLPTLINLCGLSNIPDVKFDGMSLVPLLKADKQNWPERTIITDSQRLDHPLKWRRSAVMTDRWRLINGEKLYDIKADPGQKKNIIDKYPQVVKKLRQDYDKWWDDVKIS
;
A
#
# COMPACT_ATOMS: atom_id res chain seq x y z
N ASP A 1 25.11 4.18 9.85
CA ASP A 1 26.18 3.49 9.10
C ASP A 1 25.83 2.03 8.99
N ASP A 2 25.74 1.52 7.75
CA ASP A 2 25.33 0.15 7.49
C ASP A 2 25.97 -0.37 6.18
N THR A 3 25.76 -1.65 5.86
CA THR A 3 26.22 -2.29 4.63
C THR A 3 25.05 -2.55 3.69
N TYR A 4 25.14 -2.03 2.48
CA TYR A 4 24.14 -2.16 1.43
C TYR A 4 24.70 -2.98 0.27
N TYR A 5 23.83 -3.64 -0.49
CA TYR A 5 24.25 -4.34 -1.70
C TYR A 5 24.02 -3.45 -2.93
N ARG A 6 25.10 -3.12 -3.65
CA ARG A 6 25.05 -2.49 -4.97
C ARG A 6 25.43 -3.52 -6.02
N ASN A 7 24.50 -3.88 -6.90
CA ASN A 7 24.72 -4.86 -7.96
C ASN A 7 25.35 -6.18 -7.42
N GLY A 8 24.82 -6.68 -6.31
CA GLY A 8 25.28 -7.91 -5.66
C GLY A 8 26.56 -7.77 -4.82
N LYS A 9 27.16 -6.57 -4.71
CA LYS A 9 28.38 -6.34 -3.93
C LYS A 9 28.09 -5.54 -2.65
N PRO A 10 28.62 -5.95 -1.48
CA PRO A 10 28.43 -5.20 -0.24
C PRO A 10 29.27 -3.90 -0.26
N GLU A 11 28.64 -2.79 0.12
CA GLU A 11 29.24 -1.47 0.24
C GLU A 11 28.85 -0.83 1.57
N LYS A 12 29.82 -0.26 2.29
CA LYS A 12 29.56 0.49 3.52
C LYS A 12 29.15 1.91 3.17
N LEU A 13 27.97 2.32 3.63
CA LEU A 13 27.47 3.68 3.48
C LEU A 13 27.22 4.31 4.85
N LYS A 14 27.47 5.61 4.93
CA LYS A 14 27.27 6.42 6.13
C LYS A 14 25.92 7.13 6.08
N GLY A 15 25.35 7.36 7.25
CA GLY A 15 24.07 8.06 7.40
C GLY A 15 22.90 7.14 7.78
N TYR A 16 21.72 7.77 7.88
CA TYR A 16 20.47 7.09 8.19
C TYR A 16 19.96 6.32 6.97
N CYS A 17 19.47 5.09 7.17
CA CYS A 17 19.19 4.17 6.06
C CYS A 17 18.18 4.71 5.05
N THR A 18 17.12 5.36 5.52
CA THR A 18 16.12 6.00 4.65
C THR A 18 16.76 7.05 3.74
N ASP A 19 17.60 7.93 4.30
CA ASP A 19 18.29 8.98 3.53
C ASP A 19 19.24 8.37 2.49
N VAL A 20 19.90 7.26 2.82
CA VAL A 20 20.77 6.53 1.89
C VAL A 20 19.98 5.99 0.72
N TRP A 21 18.86 5.28 0.94
CA TRP A 21 18.06 4.73 -0.16
C TRP A 21 17.51 5.81 -1.09
N PHE A 22 17.01 6.92 -0.55
CA PHE A 22 16.54 8.05 -1.36
C PHE A 22 17.67 8.72 -2.14
N SER A 23 18.84 8.88 -1.51
CA SER A 23 20.03 9.42 -2.19
C SER A 23 20.47 8.53 -3.36
N GLU A 24 20.46 7.20 -3.18
CA GLU A 24 20.78 6.25 -4.25
C GLU A 24 19.72 6.20 -5.35
N ALA A 25 18.43 6.30 -5.00
CA ALA A 25 17.34 6.44 -5.98
C ALA A 25 17.51 7.71 -6.83
N ILE A 26 17.86 8.84 -6.22
CA ILE A 26 18.16 10.09 -6.92
C ILE A 26 19.37 9.92 -7.87
N LYS A 27 20.43 9.22 -7.44
CA LYS A 27 21.59 8.92 -8.31
C LYS A 27 21.17 8.07 -9.51
N PHE A 28 20.35 7.04 -9.30
CA PHE A 28 19.79 6.22 -10.35
C PHE A 28 18.97 7.05 -11.34
N ILE A 29 18.04 7.88 -10.86
CA ILE A 29 17.21 8.74 -11.72
C ILE A 29 18.08 9.70 -12.55
N LYS A 30 19.05 10.38 -11.92
CA LYS A 30 20.00 11.26 -12.62
C LYS A 30 20.75 10.55 -13.74
N ALA A 31 21.25 9.34 -13.48
CA ALA A 31 21.97 8.55 -14.47
C ALA A 31 21.08 8.10 -15.64
N ASN A 32 19.76 8.05 -15.44
CA ASN A 32 18.78 7.60 -16.43
C ASN A 32 17.93 8.72 -17.01
N LYS A 33 18.18 10.00 -16.70
CA LYS A 33 17.31 11.12 -17.07
C LYS A 33 16.96 11.26 -18.56
N ASN A 34 17.75 10.66 -19.45
CA ASN A 34 17.55 10.71 -20.91
C ASN A 34 16.85 9.46 -21.47
N ARG A 35 16.33 8.56 -20.61
CA ARG A 35 15.58 7.36 -21.00
C ARG A 35 14.49 7.05 -19.98
N PRO A 36 13.42 6.33 -20.35
CA PRO A 36 12.46 5.84 -19.37
C PRO A 36 13.15 4.98 -18.31
N PHE A 37 12.69 5.08 -17.07
CA PHE A 37 13.21 4.31 -15.95
C PHE A 37 12.09 3.76 -15.07
N PHE A 38 12.39 2.69 -14.35
CA PHE A 38 11.56 2.18 -13.27
C PHE A 38 12.41 2.16 -11.99
N CYS A 39 11.97 2.89 -10.97
CA CYS A 39 12.66 3.00 -9.69
C CYS A 39 11.74 2.46 -8.58
N TYR A 40 12.00 1.24 -8.11
CA TYR A 40 11.31 0.68 -6.96
C TYR A 40 12.08 1.01 -5.68
N LEU A 41 11.55 1.93 -4.88
CA LEU A 41 12.15 2.42 -3.65
C LEU A 41 11.41 1.86 -2.43
N SER A 42 11.86 0.71 -1.93
CA SER A 42 11.26 0.00 -0.79
C SER A 42 12.04 0.25 0.49
N THR A 43 11.78 1.37 1.17
CA THR A 43 12.42 1.67 2.45
C THR A 43 11.91 0.76 3.56
N ASN A 44 12.74 0.45 4.57
CA ASN A 44 12.25 -0.27 5.75
C ASN A 44 11.40 0.62 6.68
N ALA A 45 11.58 1.94 6.64
CA ALA A 45 10.85 2.86 7.50
C ALA A 45 9.34 2.82 7.18
N ALA A 46 8.43 2.91 8.17
CA ALA A 46 8.67 3.08 9.60
C ALA A 46 8.61 1.75 10.39
N HIS A 47 9.15 0.66 9.84
CA HIS A 47 9.26 -0.62 10.56
C HIS A 47 10.25 -0.53 11.72
N GLY A 48 10.00 -1.30 12.79
CA GLY A 48 10.92 -1.42 13.91
C GLY A 48 12.28 -2.04 13.53
N PRO A 49 13.37 -1.77 14.28
CA PRO A 49 13.42 -0.93 15.48
C PRO A 49 13.25 0.57 15.17
N PHE A 50 12.57 1.30 16.06
CA PHE A 50 12.24 2.71 15.87
C PHE A 50 13.44 3.61 16.18
N LEU A 51 14.39 3.61 15.25
CA LEU A 51 15.61 4.40 15.30
C LEU A 51 15.51 5.52 14.26
N VAL A 52 15.69 6.76 14.69
CA VAL A 52 15.63 7.94 13.83
C VAL A 52 16.52 9.04 14.40
N PRO A 53 17.15 9.91 13.58
CA PRO A 53 17.88 11.06 14.08
C PRO A 53 17.02 11.95 14.99
N GLU A 54 17.60 12.44 16.09
CA GLU A 54 16.88 13.18 17.14
C GLU A 54 16.14 14.41 16.58
N LYS A 55 16.64 15.04 15.50
CA LYS A 55 15.97 16.17 14.85
C LYS A 55 14.54 15.86 14.40
N TYR A 56 14.22 14.59 14.11
CA TYR A 56 12.89 14.18 13.67
C TYR A 56 11.99 13.77 14.84
N SER A 57 12.52 13.13 15.88
CA SER A 57 11.74 12.71 17.06
C SER A 57 11.56 13.82 18.09
N GLY A 58 12.51 14.76 18.19
CA GLY A 58 12.57 15.81 19.20
C GLY A 58 11.31 16.68 19.22
N PHE A 59 10.83 17.10 18.04
CA PHE A 59 9.58 17.85 17.88
C PHE A 59 8.37 17.15 18.53
N TYR A 60 8.28 15.81 18.41
CA TYR A 60 7.19 15.04 19.00
C TYR A 60 7.37 14.88 20.51
N LYS A 61 8.60 14.67 20.98
CA LYS A 61 8.93 14.58 22.41
C LYS A 61 8.60 15.89 23.14
N GLU A 62 8.95 17.03 22.55
CA GLU A 62 8.62 18.37 23.06
C GLU A 62 7.10 18.59 23.16
N LYS A 63 6.32 17.96 22.28
CA LYS A 63 4.86 17.95 22.31
C LYS A 63 4.25 16.88 23.24
N GLY A 64 5.08 16.20 24.04
CA GLY A 64 4.62 15.20 25.02
C GLY A 64 4.35 13.82 24.45
N VAL A 65 4.75 13.52 23.21
CA VAL A 65 4.67 12.16 22.66
C VAL A 65 5.78 11.32 23.28
N SER A 66 5.40 10.24 23.98
CA SER A 66 6.35 9.33 24.62
C SER A 66 7.06 8.43 23.62
N SER A 67 8.32 8.06 23.89
CA SER A 67 8.99 6.99 23.16
C SER A 67 8.29 5.63 23.37
N PRO A 68 8.26 4.75 22.35
CA PRO A 68 8.90 4.91 21.05
C PRO A 68 8.01 5.58 19.97
N LEU A 69 6.84 6.11 20.34
CA LEU A 69 5.89 6.68 19.38
C LEU A 69 6.42 7.97 18.73
N ALA A 70 7.20 8.76 19.48
CA ALA A 70 7.86 9.94 18.95
C ALA A 70 8.89 9.58 17.86
N GLU A 71 9.64 8.48 18.06
CA GLU A 71 10.58 7.96 17.08
C GLU A 71 9.86 7.41 15.86
N PHE A 72 8.77 6.66 16.05
CA PHE A 72 7.92 6.20 14.95
C PHE A 72 7.41 7.36 14.09
N TYR A 73 6.85 8.41 14.71
CA TYR A 73 6.43 9.62 13.98
C TYR A 73 7.61 10.34 13.33
N GLY A 74 8.77 10.39 13.99
CA GLY A 74 10.00 10.92 13.40
C GLY A 74 10.41 10.18 12.13
N MET A 75 10.28 8.85 12.07
CA MET A 75 10.57 8.07 10.86
C MET A 75 9.63 8.44 9.70
N ILE A 76 8.34 8.69 10.00
CA ILE A 76 7.36 9.13 9.01
C ILE A 76 7.71 10.52 8.48
N THR A 77 8.07 11.46 9.36
CA THR A 77 8.55 12.80 8.96
C THR A 77 9.79 12.73 8.10
N ASN A 78 10.72 11.82 8.41
CA ASN A 78 11.90 11.61 7.58
C ASN A 78 11.55 11.06 6.18
N ILE A 79 10.57 10.16 6.05
CA ILE A 79 10.07 9.71 4.74
C ILE A 79 9.49 10.89 3.96
N ASP A 80 8.68 11.75 4.60
CA ASP A 80 8.10 12.93 3.95
C ASP A 80 9.18 13.92 3.47
N GLU A 81 10.19 14.21 4.29
CA GLU A 81 11.35 15.06 3.91
C GLU A 81 12.10 14.50 2.70
N ASN A 82 12.25 13.17 2.64
CA ASN A 82 12.91 12.48 1.55
C ASN A 82 12.06 12.44 0.27
N ILE A 83 10.74 12.26 0.37
CA ILE A 83 9.80 12.39 -0.76
C ILE A 83 9.84 13.80 -1.33
N ARG A 84 9.85 14.84 -0.47
CA ARG A 84 10.05 16.23 -0.90
C ARG A 84 11.36 16.40 -1.66
N SER A 85 12.45 15.81 -1.17
CA SER A 85 13.77 15.87 -1.83
C SER A 85 13.79 15.14 -3.18
N LEU A 86 13.13 13.98 -3.27
CA LEU A 86 12.97 13.23 -4.52
C LEU A 86 12.17 14.02 -5.55
N ARG A 87 11.00 14.57 -5.17
CA ARG A 87 10.15 15.38 -6.05
C ARG A 87 10.86 16.64 -6.52
N GLY A 88 11.50 17.38 -5.61
CA GLY A 88 12.31 18.54 -5.98
C GLY A 88 13.43 18.19 -6.95
N LYS A 89 14.00 16.97 -6.86
CA LYS A 89 15.00 16.53 -7.83
C LYS A 89 14.40 16.19 -9.20
N LEU A 90 13.20 15.61 -9.24
CA LEU A 90 12.48 15.42 -10.51
C LEU A 90 12.18 16.76 -11.17
N ASP A 91 11.79 17.78 -10.39
CA ASP A 91 11.54 19.14 -10.88
C ASP A 91 12.81 19.75 -11.48
N GLU A 92 13.93 19.71 -10.74
CA GLU A 92 15.22 20.22 -11.20
C GLU A 92 15.72 19.55 -12.50
N LEU A 93 15.38 18.27 -12.69
CA LEU A 93 15.76 17.51 -13.88
C LEU A 93 14.78 17.66 -15.04
N GLY A 94 13.64 18.37 -14.84
CA GLY A 94 12.57 18.48 -15.84
C GLY A 94 11.83 17.16 -16.08
N LEU A 95 11.74 16.29 -15.07
CA LEU A 95 11.16 14.95 -15.18
C LEU A 95 9.78 14.82 -14.52
N SER A 96 9.34 15.81 -13.73
CA SER A 96 8.14 15.69 -12.89
C SER A 96 6.87 15.42 -13.66
N ASP A 97 6.65 16.12 -14.78
CA ASP A 97 5.41 16.01 -15.54
C ASP A 97 5.26 14.64 -16.22
N ASN A 98 6.37 14.05 -16.66
CA ASN A 98 6.42 12.74 -17.30
C ASN A 98 6.91 11.60 -16.37
N THR A 99 6.70 11.73 -15.06
CA THR A 99 6.97 10.67 -14.09
C THR A 99 5.68 10.23 -13.41
N ILE A 100 5.36 8.94 -13.49
CA ILE A 100 4.31 8.34 -12.67
C ILE A 100 4.89 8.10 -11.28
N LEU A 101 4.50 8.93 -10.31
CA LEU A 101 4.89 8.78 -8.91
C LEU A 101 3.80 8.02 -8.14
N ILE A 102 4.18 6.88 -7.54
CA ILE A 102 3.30 6.08 -6.68
C ILE A 102 3.87 6.07 -5.27
N PHE A 103 3.07 6.47 -4.28
CA PHE A 103 3.37 6.30 -2.86
C PHE A 103 2.35 5.35 -2.24
N MET A 104 2.81 4.32 -1.56
CA MET A 104 1.94 3.41 -0.80
C MET A 104 2.72 2.74 0.34
N THR A 105 2.00 2.11 1.28
CA THR A 105 2.61 1.22 2.27
C THR A 105 2.31 -0.25 1.94
N ASP A 106 3.11 -1.16 2.49
CA ASP A 106 3.02 -2.61 2.24
C ASP A 106 1.85 -3.29 2.96
N ASN A 107 1.53 -2.81 4.16
CA ASN A 107 0.47 -3.28 5.04
C ASN A 107 0.03 -2.16 5.99
N GLY A 108 -1.00 -2.43 6.80
CA GLY A 108 -1.38 -1.54 7.90
C GLY A 108 -0.30 -1.45 8.99
N SER A 109 -0.47 -0.52 9.94
CA SER A 109 0.53 -0.23 10.98
C SER A 109 0.87 -1.46 11.82
N GLY A 110 2.12 -1.54 12.29
CA GLY A 110 2.62 -2.67 13.09
C GLY A 110 1.80 -2.90 14.37
N PRO A 111 1.79 -4.13 14.93
CA PRO A 111 1.14 -4.38 16.20
C PRO A 111 2.12 -3.99 17.33
N GLY A 112 2.08 -2.73 17.79
CA GLY A 112 3.24 -2.15 18.49
C GLY A 112 3.01 -1.15 19.63
N ARG A 113 1.92 -1.27 20.40
CA ARG A 113 1.53 -0.50 21.62
C ARG A 113 0.58 0.67 21.33
N ARG A 114 -0.55 0.69 22.06
CA ARG A 114 -1.67 1.60 21.81
C ARG A 114 -1.42 3.03 22.29
N PRO A 115 -2.11 4.02 21.70
CA PRO A 115 -2.78 3.96 20.41
C PRO A 115 -1.92 4.61 19.32
N GLU A 116 -1.31 3.78 18.47
CA GLU A 116 -0.93 4.22 17.13
C GLU A 116 -2.21 4.64 16.37
N TYR A 117 -2.17 5.79 15.70
CA TYR A 117 -3.27 6.25 14.86
C TYR A 117 -3.34 5.38 13.59
N ASN A 118 -4.45 4.67 13.40
CA ASN A 118 -4.75 3.90 12.18
C ASN A 118 -6.11 4.32 11.57
N ALA A 119 -6.47 5.59 11.72
CA ALA A 119 -7.76 6.15 11.29
C ALA A 119 -9.01 5.47 11.89
N GLY A 120 -8.90 4.86 13.07
CA GLY A 120 -10.01 4.20 13.75
C GLY A 120 -10.39 2.84 13.17
N MET A 121 -9.57 2.31 12.26
CA MET A 121 -9.75 0.98 11.68
C MET A 121 -9.50 -0.12 12.72
N ARG A 122 -10.17 -1.26 12.54
CA ARG A 122 -9.93 -2.42 13.40
C ARG A 122 -8.72 -3.22 12.92
N GLY A 123 -7.94 -3.73 13.85
CA GLY A 123 -6.77 -4.56 13.55
C GLY A 123 -5.50 -3.74 13.28
N ALA A 124 -4.43 -4.46 13.00
CA ALA A 124 -3.08 -3.98 12.72
C ALA A 124 -2.40 -4.98 11.77
N LYS A 125 -1.14 -4.75 11.36
CA LYS A 125 -0.35 -5.59 10.46
C LYS A 125 -0.60 -7.10 10.67
N GLY A 126 -0.96 -7.77 9.57
CA GLY A 126 -1.28 -9.19 9.53
C GLY A 126 -2.72 -9.53 9.96
N SER A 127 -3.53 -8.58 10.40
CA SER A 127 -4.94 -8.79 10.68
C SER A 127 -5.77 -8.80 9.39
N GLN A 128 -6.85 -9.58 9.39
CA GLN A 128 -7.86 -9.63 8.34
C GLN A 128 -8.84 -8.44 8.38
N TYR A 129 -8.81 -7.63 9.45
CA TYR A 129 -9.58 -6.39 9.55
C TYR A 129 -8.87 -5.25 8.80
N GLU A 130 -9.60 -4.17 8.46
CA GLU A 130 -9.10 -3.07 7.61
C GLU A 130 -7.74 -2.50 8.05
N GLY A 131 -7.50 -2.37 9.36
CA GLY A 131 -6.24 -1.85 9.89
C GLY A 131 -5.02 -2.75 9.64
N GLY A 132 -5.20 -3.95 9.08
CA GLY A 132 -4.11 -4.84 8.68
C GLY A 132 -3.68 -4.72 7.21
N HIS A 133 -4.60 -4.32 6.31
CA HIS A 133 -4.37 -4.38 4.85
C HIS A 133 -4.84 -3.16 4.07
N ARG A 134 -5.71 -2.30 4.63
CA ARG A 134 -6.07 -1.02 4.03
C ARG A 134 -4.97 0.00 4.31
N VAL A 135 -4.39 0.51 3.24
CA VAL A 135 -3.19 1.35 3.25
C VAL A 135 -3.41 2.62 2.43
N PRO A 136 -2.68 3.72 2.71
CA PRO A 136 -2.62 4.84 1.78
C PRO A 136 -2.00 4.40 0.45
N CYS A 137 -2.55 4.90 -0.66
CA CYS A 137 -2.00 4.75 -2.00
C CYS A 137 -2.29 6.03 -2.78
N PHE A 138 -1.27 6.72 -3.25
CA PHE A 138 -1.36 7.92 -4.06
C PHE A 138 -0.67 7.67 -5.40
N ILE A 139 -1.31 8.08 -6.49
CA ILE A 139 -0.75 8.04 -7.84
C ILE A 139 -0.80 9.46 -8.39
N TYR A 140 0.32 9.95 -8.90
CA TYR A 140 0.48 11.30 -9.44
C TYR A 140 1.25 11.24 -10.76
N TRP A 141 0.66 11.81 -11.82
CA TRP A 141 1.27 11.89 -13.15
C TRP A 141 0.65 13.06 -13.95
N PRO A 142 1.30 14.23 -14.03
CA PRO A 142 0.77 15.40 -14.72
C PRO A 142 0.47 15.20 -16.20
N ASP A 143 1.41 14.66 -16.99
CA ASP A 143 1.21 14.44 -18.43
C ASP A 143 0.07 13.44 -18.71
N GLY A 144 -0.19 12.54 -17.77
CA GLY A 144 -1.32 11.60 -17.81
C GLY A 144 -2.67 12.18 -17.39
N SER A 145 -2.73 13.49 -17.08
CA SER A 145 -3.89 14.13 -16.46
C SER A 145 -4.28 13.54 -15.09
N ILE A 146 -3.31 13.02 -14.34
CA ILE A 146 -3.47 12.44 -12.99
C ILE A 146 -2.84 13.39 -11.96
N ALA A 147 -3.35 14.63 -11.88
CA ALA A 147 -2.80 15.66 -10.99
C ALA A 147 -3.85 16.50 -10.23
N GLY A 148 -5.14 16.30 -10.48
CA GLY A 148 -6.21 17.16 -9.94
C GLY A 148 -6.68 16.84 -8.51
N GLY A 149 -6.23 15.72 -7.93
CA GLY A 149 -6.55 15.30 -6.56
C GLY A 149 -8.01 14.86 -6.38
N TRP A 150 -8.25 13.56 -6.25
CA TRP A 150 -9.56 13.01 -5.90
C TRP A 150 -9.44 11.62 -5.29
N ASP A 151 -10.47 11.22 -4.55
CA ASP A 151 -10.53 9.88 -3.99
C ASP A 151 -11.11 8.86 -5.00
N VAL A 152 -10.53 7.66 -4.97
CA VAL A 152 -11.06 6.45 -5.60
C VAL A 152 -11.80 5.66 -4.53
N ASN A 153 -13.13 5.70 -4.59
CA ASN A 153 -14.00 5.07 -3.58
C ASN A 153 -14.32 3.59 -3.86
N HIS A 154 -13.93 3.08 -5.02
CA HIS A 154 -14.06 1.67 -5.37
C HIS A 154 -12.97 0.84 -4.69
N ILE A 155 -13.29 -0.43 -4.42
CA ILE A 155 -12.31 -1.38 -3.92
C ILE A 155 -11.26 -1.64 -4.99
N THR A 156 -10.00 -1.49 -4.58
CA THR A 156 -8.80 -1.73 -5.38
C THR A 156 -7.81 -2.55 -4.56
N ALA A 157 -6.79 -3.11 -5.20
CA ALA A 157 -5.76 -3.88 -4.53
C ALA A 157 -4.39 -3.67 -5.21
N HIS A 158 -3.31 -3.99 -4.51
CA HIS A 158 -1.95 -3.88 -5.04
C HIS A 158 -1.73 -4.68 -6.34
N ILE A 159 -2.45 -5.78 -6.53
CA ILE A 159 -2.44 -6.58 -7.78
C ILE A 159 -2.91 -5.79 -9.01
N ASP A 160 -3.62 -4.68 -8.83
CA ASP A 160 -4.09 -3.81 -9.90
C ASP A 160 -2.96 -2.91 -10.44
N LEU A 161 -1.86 -2.72 -9.70
CA LEU A 161 -0.79 -1.80 -10.10
C LEU A 161 -0.04 -2.25 -11.35
N LEU A 162 0.23 -3.56 -11.48
CA LEU A 162 0.95 -4.09 -12.65
C LEU A 162 0.17 -3.86 -13.97
N PRO A 163 -1.11 -4.30 -14.11
CA PRO A 163 -1.87 -4.02 -15.33
C PRO A 163 -2.12 -2.52 -15.54
N THR A 164 -2.20 -1.72 -14.47
CA THR A 164 -2.27 -0.25 -14.57
C THR A 164 -1.01 0.33 -15.19
N LEU A 165 0.18 -0.06 -14.71
CA LEU A 165 1.46 0.43 -15.21
C LEU A 165 1.70 -0.02 -16.66
N ILE A 166 1.34 -1.26 -17.01
CA ILE A 166 1.36 -1.73 -18.40
C ILE A 166 0.56 -0.80 -19.30
N ASN A 167 -0.66 -0.44 -18.88
CA ASN A 167 -1.54 0.43 -19.66
C ASN A 167 -1.03 1.88 -19.73
N LEU A 168 -0.63 2.48 -18.61
CA LEU A 168 -0.13 3.86 -18.55
C LEU A 168 1.16 4.04 -19.36
N CYS A 169 2.05 3.03 -19.35
CA CYS A 169 3.31 3.05 -20.09
C CYS A 169 3.17 2.60 -21.56
N GLY A 170 1.97 2.23 -22.01
CA GLY A 170 1.73 1.80 -23.40
C GLY A 170 2.50 0.52 -23.79
N LEU A 171 2.75 -0.39 -22.84
CA LEU A 171 3.51 -1.61 -23.10
C LEU A 171 2.66 -2.62 -23.87
N SER A 172 3.15 -3.09 -25.02
CA SER A 172 2.43 -4.00 -25.93
C SER A 172 2.96 -5.44 -25.93
N ASN A 173 4.23 -5.65 -25.58
CA ASN A 173 4.84 -6.98 -25.52
C ASN A 173 4.67 -7.60 -24.13
N ILE A 174 3.43 -7.98 -23.81
CA ILE A 174 3.08 -8.57 -22.52
C ILE A 174 3.05 -10.09 -22.65
N PRO A 175 3.74 -10.86 -21.78
CA PRO A 175 3.62 -12.30 -21.75
C PRO A 175 2.16 -12.75 -21.61
N ASP A 176 1.81 -13.90 -22.16
CA ASP A 176 0.48 -14.50 -21.98
C ASP A 176 0.34 -15.00 -20.54
N VAL A 177 -0.07 -14.10 -19.65
CA VAL A 177 -0.31 -14.36 -18.25
C VAL A 177 -1.68 -13.85 -17.86
N LYS A 178 -2.39 -14.65 -17.07
CA LYS A 178 -3.66 -14.24 -16.47
C LYS A 178 -3.37 -13.36 -15.25
N PHE A 179 -3.75 -12.10 -15.32
CA PHE A 179 -3.68 -11.18 -14.17
C PHE A 179 -4.91 -11.35 -13.27
N ASP A 180 -4.69 -11.35 -11.95
CA ASP A 180 -5.79 -11.26 -10.96
C ASP A 180 -6.29 -9.83 -10.77
N GLY A 181 -5.43 -8.85 -11.09
CA GLY A 181 -5.73 -7.42 -11.01
C GLY A 181 -6.34 -6.86 -12.29
N MET A 182 -6.88 -5.65 -12.19
CA MET A 182 -7.45 -4.89 -13.30
C MET A 182 -6.76 -3.52 -13.40
N SER A 183 -6.58 -3.00 -14.62
CA SER A 183 -6.04 -1.64 -14.80
C SER A 183 -6.95 -0.61 -14.13
N LEU A 184 -6.38 0.22 -13.25
CA LEU A 184 -7.06 1.32 -12.55
C LEU A 184 -7.25 2.55 -13.43
N VAL A 185 -6.74 2.57 -14.68
CA VAL A 185 -6.86 3.73 -15.58
C VAL A 185 -8.27 4.34 -15.66
N PRO A 186 -9.37 3.55 -15.71
CA PRO A 186 -10.74 4.10 -15.68
C PRO A 186 -11.09 4.90 -14.41
N LEU A 187 -10.41 4.61 -13.29
CA LEU A 187 -10.58 5.27 -11.99
C LEU A 187 -9.61 6.45 -11.78
N LEU A 188 -8.53 6.50 -12.55
CA LEU A 188 -7.48 7.52 -12.47
C LEU A 188 -7.74 8.73 -13.39
N LYS A 189 -8.92 8.82 -14.01
CA LYS A 189 -9.34 9.99 -14.79
C LYS A 189 -10.53 10.65 -14.10
N ALA A 190 -10.66 11.97 -14.25
CA ALA A 190 -11.73 12.74 -13.62
C ALA A 190 -13.14 12.28 -14.05
N ASP A 191 -13.27 11.81 -15.29
CA ASP A 191 -14.47 11.17 -15.79
C ASP A 191 -14.42 9.66 -15.45
N LYS A 192 -14.87 9.35 -14.23
CA LYS A 192 -14.82 8.01 -13.63
C LYS A 192 -15.77 7.08 -14.39
N GLN A 193 -15.23 6.27 -15.28
CA GLN A 193 -16.00 5.35 -16.11
C GLN A 193 -16.52 4.14 -15.32
N ASN A 194 -17.33 3.31 -15.99
CA ASN A 194 -17.86 2.04 -15.52
C ASN A 194 -16.77 1.15 -14.89
N TRP A 195 -16.75 1.08 -13.56
CA TRP A 195 -15.94 0.13 -12.80
C TRP A 195 -16.80 -1.07 -12.42
N PRO A 196 -16.37 -2.32 -12.69
CA PRO A 196 -17.18 -3.48 -12.37
C PRO A 196 -17.23 -3.72 -10.86
N GLU A 197 -18.37 -4.20 -10.38
CA GLU A 197 -18.41 -4.80 -9.05
C GLU A 197 -17.46 -6.00 -9.00
N ARG A 198 -16.62 -6.06 -7.97
CA ARG A 198 -15.66 -7.14 -7.77
C ARG A 198 -15.50 -7.50 -6.31
N THR A 199 -14.95 -8.68 -6.10
CA THR A 199 -14.59 -9.21 -4.79
C THR A 199 -13.06 -9.30 -4.68
N ILE A 200 -12.49 -8.71 -3.63
CA ILE A 200 -11.07 -8.87 -3.26
C ILE A 200 -11.00 -9.75 -2.02
N ILE A 201 -10.04 -10.66 -2.00
CA ILE A 201 -9.82 -11.55 -0.86
C ILE A 201 -8.42 -11.30 -0.30
N THR A 202 -8.33 -11.16 1.02
CA THR A 202 -7.07 -11.22 1.75
C THR A 202 -7.05 -12.46 2.63
N ASP A 203 -5.89 -13.12 2.69
CA ASP A 203 -5.62 -14.26 3.55
C ASP A 203 -4.28 -14.02 4.25
N SER A 204 -4.28 -14.00 5.59
CA SER A 204 -3.10 -13.60 6.39
C SER A 204 -2.80 -14.63 7.48
N GLN A 205 -2.73 -15.89 7.09
CA GLN A 205 -2.65 -17.02 8.02
C GLN A 205 -1.27 -17.30 8.61
N ARG A 206 -0.19 -16.99 7.87
CA ARG A 206 1.20 -17.36 8.22
C ARG A 206 1.35 -18.85 8.58
N LEU A 207 0.76 -19.71 7.77
CA LEU A 207 0.87 -21.17 7.87
C LEU A 207 1.43 -21.71 6.56
N ASP A 208 2.22 -22.78 6.64
CA ASP A 208 2.72 -23.51 5.46
C ASP A 208 1.56 -24.18 4.70
N HIS A 209 0.54 -24.65 5.43
CA HIS A 209 -0.69 -25.20 4.88
C HIS A 209 -1.87 -24.31 5.31
N PRO A 210 -2.36 -23.42 4.42
CA PRO A 210 -3.50 -22.56 4.72
C PRO A 210 -4.76 -23.37 5.07
N LEU A 211 -5.52 -22.88 6.05
CA LEU A 211 -6.80 -23.45 6.46
C LEU A 211 -7.94 -22.60 5.92
N LYS A 212 -8.94 -23.23 5.31
CA LYS A 212 -10.10 -22.54 4.76
C LYS A 212 -10.78 -21.70 5.85
N TRP A 213 -11.16 -20.47 5.51
CA TRP A 213 -11.84 -19.51 6.39
C TRP A 213 -11.06 -19.02 7.63
N ARG A 214 -9.73 -19.19 7.67
CA ARG A 214 -8.92 -18.70 8.79
C ARG A 214 -8.21 -17.39 8.41
N ARG A 215 -8.39 -16.34 9.23
CA ARG A 215 -7.77 -15.00 9.01
C ARG A 215 -7.96 -14.48 7.58
N SER A 216 -9.15 -14.68 7.03
CA SER A 216 -9.52 -14.20 5.70
C SER A 216 -10.54 -13.08 5.75
N ALA A 217 -10.51 -12.21 4.74
CA ALA A 217 -11.54 -11.21 4.49
C ALA A 217 -11.96 -11.24 3.02
N VAL A 218 -13.27 -11.33 2.80
CA VAL A 218 -13.89 -11.22 1.47
C VAL A 218 -14.55 -9.86 1.36
N MET A 219 -14.16 -9.09 0.36
CA MET A 219 -14.35 -7.63 0.37
C MET A 219 -14.93 -7.12 -0.93
N THR A 220 -15.88 -6.20 -0.84
CA THR A 220 -16.40 -5.41 -1.97
C THR A 220 -16.36 -3.92 -1.61
N ASP A 221 -16.91 -3.02 -2.44
CA ASP A 221 -17.01 -1.59 -2.11
C ASP A 221 -17.72 -1.31 -0.77
N ARG A 222 -18.61 -2.21 -0.33
CA ARG A 222 -19.42 -2.03 0.88
C ARG A 222 -19.14 -3.07 1.95
N TRP A 223 -18.93 -4.33 1.56
CA TRP A 223 -19.02 -5.45 2.49
C TRP A 223 -17.64 -5.96 2.89
N ARG A 224 -17.54 -6.43 4.13
CA ARG A 224 -16.41 -7.22 4.65
C ARG A 224 -16.97 -8.47 5.31
N LEU A 225 -16.81 -9.63 4.68
CA LEU A 225 -17.09 -10.92 5.29
C LEU A 225 -15.79 -11.51 5.84
N ILE A 226 -15.69 -11.55 7.16
CA ILE A 226 -14.51 -12.00 7.89
C ILE A 226 -14.67 -13.46 8.26
N ASN A 227 -13.70 -14.30 7.85
CA ASN A 227 -13.67 -15.74 8.12
C ASN A 227 -14.97 -16.50 7.73
N GLY A 228 -15.79 -15.93 6.86
CA GLY A 228 -17.10 -16.50 6.52
C GLY A 228 -18.17 -16.36 7.62
N GLU A 229 -17.86 -15.73 8.75
CA GLU A 229 -18.69 -15.76 9.97
C GLU A 229 -19.22 -14.38 10.41
N LYS A 230 -18.56 -13.29 10.02
CA LYS A 230 -18.95 -11.93 10.44
C LYS A 230 -19.01 -11.00 9.25
N LEU A 231 -20.15 -10.33 9.07
CA LEU A 231 -20.35 -9.35 8.01
C LEU A 231 -20.37 -7.94 8.60
N TYR A 232 -19.63 -7.03 7.97
CA TYR A 232 -19.62 -5.61 8.30
C TYR A 232 -19.93 -4.76 7.06
N ASP A 233 -20.66 -3.67 7.27
CA ASP A 233 -20.89 -2.61 6.28
C ASP A 233 -19.85 -1.52 6.51
N ILE A 234 -18.82 -1.45 5.66
CA ILE A 234 -17.69 -0.54 5.89
C ILE A 234 -18.06 0.93 5.67
N LYS A 235 -19.15 1.21 4.96
CA LYS A 235 -19.64 2.58 4.77
C LYS A 235 -20.30 3.11 6.03
N ALA A 236 -21.03 2.25 6.75
CA ALA A 236 -21.71 2.62 8.00
C ALA A 236 -20.86 2.37 9.27
N ASP A 237 -19.93 1.42 9.21
CA ASP A 237 -19.11 0.99 10.34
C ASP A 237 -17.64 0.74 9.91
N PRO A 238 -16.86 1.81 9.62
CA PRO A 238 -15.45 1.69 9.25
C PRO A 238 -14.58 0.98 10.30
N GLY A 239 -15.00 1.02 11.57
CA GLY A 239 -14.33 0.36 12.68
C GLY A 239 -14.69 -1.12 12.86
N GLN A 240 -15.57 -1.68 12.00
CA GLN A 240 -15.99 -3.09 12.04
C GLN A 240 -16.38 -3.56 13.46
N LYS A 241 -17.23 -2.78 14.12
CA LYS A 241 -17.70 -2.97 15.50
C LYS A 241 -18.96 -3.83 15.57
N LYS A 242 -19.88 -3.71 14.61
CA LYS A 242 -21.20 -4.34 14.64
C LYS A 242 -21.32 -5.43 13.57
N ASN A 243 -21.33 -6.68 14.00
CA ASN A 243 -21.68 -7.79 13.12
C ASN A 243 -23.16 -7.68 12.70
N ILE A 244 -23.43 -7.76 11.40
CA ILE A 244 -24.76 -7.65 10.81
C ILE A 244 -25.09 -8.82 9.87
N ILE A 245 -24.39 -9.95 10.03
CA ILE A 245 -24.50 -11.12 9.15
C ILE A 245 -25.94 -11.60 8.97
N ASP A 246 -26.74 -11.65 10.04
CA ASP A 246 -28.13 -12.14 10.02
C ASP A 246 -29.08 -11.24 9.22
N LYS A 247 -28.69 -9.97 9.00
CA LYS A 247 -29.52 -9.00 8.26
C LYS A 247 -29.40 -9.13 6.74
N TYR A 248 -28.34 -9.75 6.23
CA TYR A 248 -28.02 -9.78 4.80
C TYR A 248 -27.65 -11.19 4.30
N PRO A 249 -28.52 -12.20 4.48
CA PRO A 249 -28.18 -13.60 4.16
C PRO A 249 -27.81 -13.82 2.69
N GLN A 250 -28.42 -13.09 1.75
CA GLN A 250 -28.08 -13.20 0.32
C GLN A 250 -26.69 -12.64 0.00
N VAL A 251 -26.28 -11.55 0.66
CA VAL A 251 -24.92 -11.00 0.52
C VAL A 251 -23.91 -12.00 1.05
N VAL A 252 -24.16 -12.58 2.21
CA VAL A 252 -23.27 -13.59 2.83
C VAL A 252 -23.13 -14.81 1.92
N LYS A 253 -24.24 -15.30 1.35
CA LYS A 253 -24.21 -16.43 0.41
C LYS A 253 -23.32 -16.13 -0.80
N LYS A 254 -23.49 -14.96 -1.43
CA LYS A 254 -22.68 -14.54 -2.58
C LYS A 254 -21.19 -14.42 -2.23
N LEU A 255 -20.85 -13.77 -1.11
CA LEU A 255 -19.45 -13.61 -0.68
C LEU A 255 -18.79 -14.95 -0.30
N ARG A 256 -19.54 -15.89 0.29
CA ARG A 256 -19.04 -17.25 0.53
C ARG A 256 -18.75 -17.99 -0.78
N GLN A 257 -19.63 -17.88 -1.77
CA GLN A 257 -19.41 -18.47 -3.10
C GLN A 257 -18.19 -17.88 -3.80
N ASP A 258 -17.99 -16.57 -3.73
CA ASP A 258 -16.81 -15.91 -4.30
C ASP A 258 -15.51 -16.38 -3.64
N TYR A 259 -15.52 -16.54 -2.32
CA TYR A 259 -14.39 -17.12 -1.59
C TYR A 259 -14.14 -18.57 -1.94
N ASP A 260 -15.18 -19.40 -2.03
CA ASP A 260 -15.03 -20.82 -2.39
C ASP A 260 -14.39 -20.96 -3.77
N LYS A 261 -14.82 -20.15 -4.74
CA LYS A 261 -14.20 -20.10 -6.08
C LYS A 261 -12.73 -19.71 -6.03
N TRP A 262 -12.38 -18.68 -5.27
CA TRP A 262 -10.99 -18.27 -5.10
C TRP A 262 -10.15 -19.33 -4.39
N TRP A 263 -10.69 -19.92 -3.32
CA TRP A 263 -10.01 -20.96 -2.54
C TRP A 263 -9.67 -22.18 -3.40
N ASP A 264 -10.60 -22.59 -4.27
CA ASP A 264 -10.37 -23.70 -5.19
C ASP A 264 -9.32 -23.39 -6.28
N ASP A 265 -9.13 -22.12 -6.64
CA ASP A 265 -8.12 -21.65 -7.60
C ASP A 265 -6.71 -21.62 -6.99
N VAL A 266 -6.59 -21.25 -5.71
CA VAL A 266 -5.28 -21.03 -5.06
C VAL A 266 -4.83 -22.15 -4.13
N LYS A 267 -5.71 -23.11 -3.77
CA LYS A 267 -5.30 -24.23 -2.92
C LYS A 267 -4.24 -25.06 -3.64
N ILE A 268 -3.18 -25.40 -2.91
CA ILE A 268 -2.21 -26.39 -3.37
C ILE A 268 -2.94 -27.75 -3.35
N SER A 269 -3.07 -28.37 -4.53
CA SER A 269 -3.62 -29.71 -4.69
C SER A 269 -2.76 -30.77 -4.03
#